data_AF-D4N1J8-F1
#
_entry.id   AF-D4N1J8-F1
#
_cell.length_a   1.000
_cell.length_b   1.000
_cell.length_c   1.000
_cell.angle_alpha   90.00
_cell.angle_beta   90.00
_cell.angle_gamma   90.00
#
_symmetry.space_group_name_H-M   'P 1'
#
loop_
_entity.id
_entity.type
_entity.pdbx_description
1 polymer ?
#
loop_
_entity_poly.entity_id
_entity_poly.type
_entity_poly.pdbx_seq_one_letter_code
_entity_poly.pdbx_strand_id
1 'polypeptide(L)'
;MGFKLYTEEFKQKVVEAYKSGMKMSVVAEMFGVSTSAVSSWSSGTKKKDRRLMFTVEQKKGFVKYRIQHNISHEDMAKQIGVVKDTFKNWENDYFYEVMEEIQRENRRFQKKERFGKANWTYVGTGGYFS
;
A
#
# COMPACT_ATOMS: atom_id res chain seq x y z
N MET A 1 -31.45 14.80 3.94
CA MET A 1 -30.65 16.03 3.81
C MET A 1 -29.80 15.91 2.55
N GLY A 2 -29.99 16.79 1.57
CA GLY A 2 -29.25 16.75 0.30
C GLY A 2 -27.83 17.27 0.47
N PHE A 3 -26.84 16.51 0.01
CA PHE A 3 -25.45 16.95 -0.02
C PHE A 3 -25.29 17.98 -1.14
N LYS A 4 -25.08 19.25 -0.79
CA LYS A 4 -24.66 20.27 -1.78
C LYS A 4 -23.25 19.91 -2.25
N LEU A 5 -23.15 19.48 -3.51
CA LEU A 5 -21.87 19.24 -4.18
C LEU A 5 -21.27 20.59 -4.57
N TYR A 6 -20.24 21.01 -3.84
CA TYR A 6 -19.44 22.18 -4.18
C TYR A 6 -18.27 21.77 -5.06
N THR A 7 -18.06 22.49 -6.17
CA THR A 7 -16.91 22.29 -7.06
C THR A 7 -15.61 22.66 -6.34
N GLU A 8 -14.49 22.06 -6.73
CA GLU A 8 -13.19 22.33 -6.10
C GLU A 8 -12.74 23.79 -6.30
N GLU A 9 -13.01 24.37 -7.47
CA GLU A 9 -12.74 25.79 -7.76
C GLU A 9 -13.47 26.72 -6.81
N PHE A 10 -14.73 26.41 -6.48
CA PHE A 10 -15.53 27.19 -5.54
C PHE A 10 -14.93 27.12 -4.13
N LYS A 11 -14.57 25.92 -3.67
CA LYS A 11 -13.91 25.74 -2.36
C LYS A 11 -12.61 26.52 -2.28
N GLN A 12 -11.84 26.55 -3.38
CA GLN A 12 -10.57 27.26 -3.43
C GLN A 12 -10.74 28.77 -3.29
N LYS A 13 -11.74 29.37 -3.95
CA LYS A 13 -12.10 30.79 -3.77
C LYS A 13 -12.50 31.12 -2.33
N VAL A 14 -13.28 30.24 -1.69
CA VAL A 14 -13.69 30.40 -0.28
C VAL A 14 -12.47 30.36 0.66
N VAL A 15 -11.54 29.44 0.42
CA VAL A 15 -10.30 29.33 1.22
C VAL A 15 -9.38 30.52 0.99
N GLU A 16 -9.29 31.04 -0.23
CA GLU A 16 -8.51 32.24 -0.54
C GLU A 16 -9.04 33.48 0.18
N ALA A 17 -10.36 33.67 0.18
CA ALA A 17 -11.03 34.73 0.93
C ALA A 17 -10.85 34.61 2.45
N TYR A 18 -10.74 33.39 2.98
CA TYR A 18 -10.38 33.20 4.39
C TYR A 18 -8.90 33.51 4.66
N LYS A 19 -8.00 33.09 3.76
CA LYS A 19 -6.56 33.34 3.87
C LYS A 19 -6.17 34.81 3.72
N SER A 20 -7.01 35.63 3.08
CA SER A 20 -6.81 37.09 3.01
C SER A 20 -7.04 37.81 4.34
N GLY A 21 -7.37 37.08 5.42
CA GLY A 21 -7.51 37.61 6.78
C GLY A 21 -8.95 37.95 7.18
N MET A 22 -9.93 37.62 6.34
CA MET A 22 -11.34 37.82 6.67
C MET A 22 -11.82 36.84 7.74
N LYS A 23 -12.73 37.29 8.62
CA LYS A 23 -13.34 36.43 9.63
C LYS A 23 -14.16 35.32 8.96
N MET A 24 -14.05 34.10 9.48
CA MET A 24 -14.70 32.90 8.93
C MET A 24 -16.22 33.04 8.80
N SER A 25 -16.88 33.75 9.73
CA SER A 25 -18.32 34.03 9.66
C SER A 25 -18.69 34.89 8.45
N VAL A 26 -17.89 35.92 8.16
CA VAL A 26 -18.09 36.81 7.01
C VAL A 26 -17.89 36.05 5.71
N VAL A 27 -16.87 35.18 5.65
CA VAL A 27 -16.65 34.30 4.48
C VAL A 27 -17.82 33.32 4.29
N ALA A 28 -18.32 32.74 5.38
CA ALA A 28 -19.47 31.85 5.34
C ALA A 28 -20.73 32.54 4.78
N GLU A 29 -21.00 33.76 5.24
CA GLU A 29 -22.12 34.58 4.75
C GLU A 29 -21.95 35.00 3.29
N MET A 30 -20.77 35.51 2.90
CA MET A 30 -20.50 35.96 1.53
C MET A 30 -20.68 34.85 0.49
N PHE A 31 -20.29 33.62 0.83
CA PHE A 31 -20.35 32.48 -0.09
C PHE A 31 -21.57 31.59 0.14
N GLY A 32 -22.45 31.91 1.10
CA GLY A 32 -23.64 31.11 1.42
C GLY A 32 -23.32 29.67 1.86
N VAL A 33 -22.21 29.50 2.57
CA VAL A 33 -21.72 28.21 3.09
C VAL A 33 -21.72 28.21 4.60
N SER A 34 -21.71 27.03 5.23
CA SER A 34 -21.57 26.96 6.68
C SER A 34 -20.15 27.28 7.11
N THR A 35 -19.99 27.84 8.31
CA THR A 35 -18.68 28.08 8.93
C THR A 35 -17.86 26.78 9.06
N SER A 36 -18.52 25.64 9.30
CA SER A 36 -17.88 24.32 9.31
C SER A 36 -17.30 23.92 7.95
N ALA A 37 -17.96 24.28 6.84
CA ALA A 37 -17.44 24.02 5.50
C ALA A 37 -16.19 24.85 5.22
N VAL A 38 -16.20 26.14 5.57
CA VAL A 38 -15.03 27.04 5.45
C VAL A 38 -13.86 26.48 6.26
N SER A 39 -14.11 26.07 7.51
CA SER A 39 -13.09 25.46 8.38
C SER A 39 -12.52 24.17 7.80
N SER A 40 -13.37 23.26 7.30
CA SER A 40 -12.92 21.99 6.72
C SER A 40 -12.09 22.17 5.44
N TRP A 41 -12.41 23.19 4.63
CA TRP A 41 -11.65 23.49 3.42
C TRP A 41 -10.36 24.25 3.73
N SER A 42 -10.37 25.16 4.71
CA SER A 42 -9.19 25.94 5.10
C SER A 42 -8.18 25.14 5.91
N SER A 43 -8.64 24.20 6.73
CA SER A 43 -7.79 23.31 7.53
C SER A 43 -6.99 22.33 6.68
N GLY A 44 -7.17 22.35 5.35
CA GLY A 44 -6.42 21.51 4.45
C GLY A 44 -6.48 20.06 4.91
N THR A 45 -7.67 19.57 5.27
CA THR A 45 -7.91 18.14 5.18
C THR A 45 -7.79 17.80 3.72
N LYS A 46 -6.54 17.64 3.24
CA LYS A 46 -6.17 16.67 2.24
C LYS A 46 -7.08 15.52 2.58
N LYS A 47 -8.11 15.30 1.76
CA LYS A 47 -8.83 14.04 1.80
C LYS A 47 -7.72 13.03 1.98
N LYS A 48 -7.78 12.23 3.05
CA LYS A 48 -7.04 10.98 3.04
C LYS A 48 -7.70 10.13 1.95
N ASP A 49 -7.61 10.57 0.69
CA ASP A 49 -7.54 9.73 -0.49
C ASP A 49 -6.18 9.02 -0.43
N ARG A 50 -5.96 8.35 0.69
CA ARG A 50 -5.19 7.12 0.77
C ARG A 50 -6.20 5.98 0.71
N ARG A 51 -7.12 6.04 -0.25
CA ARG A 51 -7.44 4.84 -1.02
C ARG A 51 -6.16 4.49 -1.78
N LEU A 52 -5.13 4.05 -1.05
CA LEU A 52 -4.08 3.24 -1.62
C LEU A 52 -4.79 1.94 -2.02
N MET A 53 -5.46 1.97 -3.17
CA MET A 53 -6.05 0.77 -3.77
C MET A 53 -4.89 -0.04 -4.31
N PHE A 54 -4.16 -0.67 -3.40
CA PHE A 54 -3.23 -1.70 -3.77
C PHE A 54 -4.02 -2.81 -4.44
N THR A 55 -3.54 -3.25 -5.59
CA THR A 55 -4.09 -4.44 -6.25
C THR A 55 -3.88 -5.66 -5.36
N VAL A 56 -4.64 -6.72 -5.61
CA VAL A 56 -4.49 -7.98 -4.87
C VAL A 56 -3.05 -8.51 -4.99
N GLU A 57 -2.44 -8.39 -6.17
CA GLU A 57 -1.05 -8.80 -6.42
C GLU A 57 -0.05 -7.97 -5.60
N GLN A 58 -0.24 -6.66 -5.50
CA GLN A 58 0.61 -5.80 -4.67
C GLN A 58 0.51 -6.19 -3.19
N LYS A 59 -0.71 -6.44 -2.69
CA LYS A 59 -0.92 -6.89 -1.31
C LYS A 59 -0.21 -8.22 -1.04
N LYS A 60 -0.38 -9.21 -1.92
CA LYS A 60 0.31 -10.50 -1.85
C LYS A 60 1.83 -10.34 -1.87
N GLY A 61 2.35 -9.47 -2.74
CA GLY A 61 3.78 -9.14 -2.82
C GLY A 61 4.33 -8.57 -1.52
N PHE A 62 3.60 -7.68 -0.85
CA PHE A 62 4.02 -7.14 0.44
C PHE A 62 4.04 -8.18 1.55
N VAL A 63 3.02 -9.05 1.61
CA VAL A 63 2.97 -10.16 2.58
C VAL A 63 4.13 -11.13 2.33
N LYS A 64 4.39 -11.48 1.07
CA LYS A 64 5.51 -12.34 0.66
C LYS A 64 6.85 -11.77 1.08
N TYR A 65 7.09 -10.49 0.78
CA TYR A 65 8.31 -9.79 1.13
C TYR A 65 8.55 -9.79 2.64
N ARG A 66 7.51 -9.50 3.43
CA ARG A 66 7.58 -9.53 4.89
C ARG A 66 7.95 -10.91 5.43
N ILE A 67 7.36 -11.98 4.90
CA ILE A 67 7.68 -13.37 5.29
C ILE A 67 9.12 -13.74 4.91
N GLN A 68 9.57 -13.41 3.70
CA GLN A 68 10.92 -13.73 3.23
C GLN A 68 12.02 -12.98 3.97
N HIS A 69 11.77 -11.72 4.36
CA HIS A 69 12.76 -10.87 5.03
C HIS A 69 12.55 -10.77 6.56
N ASN A 70 11.59 -11.53 7.11
CA ASN A 70 11.25 -11.54 8.53
C ASN A 70 11.00 -10.14 9.14
N ILE A 71 10.33 -9.27 8.37
CA ILE A 71 10.05 -7.89 8.78
C ILE A 71 8.89 -7.86 9.77
N SER A 72 8.93 -6.95 10.75
CA SER A 72 7.80 -6.76 11.67
C SER A 72 6.58 -6.21 10.92
N HIS A 73 5.36 -6.54 11.38
CA HIS A 73 4.15 -5.98 10.78
C HIS A 73 4.10 -4.45 10.86
N GLU A 74 4.72 -3.88 11.89
CA GLU A 74 4.73 -2.44 12.11
C GLU A 74 5.66 -1.73 11.12
N ASP A 75 6.85 -2.27 10.90
CA ASP A 75 7.82 -1.67 9.97
C ASP A 75 7.34 -1.80 8.54
N MET A 76 6.77 -2.96 8.18
CA MET A 76 6.20 -3.16 6.85
C MET A 76 5.02 -2.21 6.59
N ALA A 77 4.11 -2.06 7.57
CA ALA A 77 2.97 -1.14 7.46
C ALA A 77 3.43 0.33 7.35
N LYS A 78 4.46 0.74 8.10
CA LYS A 78 5.09 2.05 7.99
C LYS A 78 5.69 2.28 6.61
N GLN A 79 6.41 1.30 6.07
CA GLN A 79 7.08 1.39 4.77
C GLN A 79 6.10 1.60 3.61
N ILE A 80 4.93 0.95 3.66
CA ILE A 80 3.89 1.07 2.62
C ILE A 80 2.84 2.14 2.94
N GLY A 81 2.92 2.80 4.10
CA GLY A 81 2.01 3.87 4.51
C GLY A 81 0.59 3.41 4.88
N VAL A 82 0.44 2.18 5.36
CA VAL A 82 -0.83 1.52 5.73
C VAL A 82 -0.91 1.35 7.25
N VAL A 83 -2.14 1.21 7.79
CA VAL A 83 -2.34 0.93 9.21
C VAL A 83 -1.98 -0.53 9.50
N LYS A 84 -1.29 -0.78 10.62
CA LYS A 84 -0.85 -2.11 11.06
C LYS A 84 -1.96 -3.17 10.97
N ASP A 85 -3.16 -2.87 11.47
CA ASP A 85 -4.29 -3.80 11.44
C ASP A 85 -4.76 -4.11 10.02
N THR A 86 -4.75 -3.11 9.12
CA THR A 86 -5.06 -3.33 7.71
C THR A 86 -4.06 -4.28 7.07
N PHE A 87 -2.76 -4.13 7.34
CA PHE A 87 -1.74 -5.03 6.83
C PHE A 87 -1.87 -6.45 7.42
N LYS A 88 -2.16 -6.55 8.72
CA LYS A 88 -2.40 -7.84 9.39
C LYS A 88 -3.58 -8.59 8.79
N ASN A 89 -4.65 -7.89 8.40
CA ASN A 89 -5.78 -8.48 7.71
C ASN A 89 -5.37 -9.02 6.33
N TRP A 90 -4.58 -8.28 5.55
CA TRP A 90 -4.08 -8.78 4.27
C TRP A 90 -3.20 -10.01 4.44
N GLU A 91 -2.36 -10.04 5.47
CA GLU A 91 -1.58 -11.23 5.77
C GLU A 91 -2.49 -12.42 6.02
N ASN A 92 -3.50 -12.30 6.89
CA ASN A 92 -4.45 -13.38 7.14
C ASN A 92 -5.21 -13.82 5.87
N ASP A 93 -5.67 -12.87 5.07
CA ASP A 93 -6.45 -13.12 3.85
C ASP A 93 -5.63 -13.85 2.77
N TYR A 94 -4.34 -13.53 2.65
CA TYR A 94 -3.48 -14.04 1.58
C TYR A 94 -2.39 -15.02 2.06
N PHE A 95 -2.33 -15.34 3.35
CA PHE A 95 -1.25 -16.12 3.97
C PHE A 95 -1.01 -17.43 3.25
N TYR A 96 -2.07 -18.22 3.06
CA TYR A 96 -1.96 -19.56 2.48
C TYR A 96 -1.48 -19.52 1.03
N GLU A 97 -2.00 -18.60 0.22
CA GLU A 97 -1.59 -18.44 -1.17
C GLU A 97 -0.11 -18.04 -1.29
N VAL A 98 0.30 -17.04 -0.49
CA VAL A 98 1.68 -16.56 -0.47
C VAL A 98 2.65 -17.64 0.02
N MET A 99 2.27 -18.38 1.07
CA MET A 99 3.09 -19.49 1.57
C MET A 99 3.23 -20.61 0.55
N GLU A 100 2.17 -20.95 -0.18
CA GLU A 100 2.23 -21.95 -1.25
C GLU A 100 3.17 -21.50 -2.37
N GLU A 101 3.13 -20.22 -2.76
CA GLU A 101 4.05 -19.64 -3.74
C GLU A 101 5.51 -19.70 -3.28
N ILE A 102 5.79 -19.29 -2.04
CA ILE A 102 7.15 -19.36 -1.46
C ILE A 102 7.65 -20.81 -1.48
N GLN A 103 6.81 -21.78 -1.08
CA GLN A 103 7.18 -23.19 -1.12
C GLN A 103 7.40 -23.69 -2.56
N ARG A 104 6.56 -23.27 -3.51
CA ARG A 104 6.68 -23.64 -4.92
C ARG A 104 7.97 -23.09 -5.52
N GLU A 105 8.37 -21.87 -5.19
CA GLU A 105 9.64 -21.27 -5.58
C GLU A 105 10.83 -22.02 -4.97
N ASN A 106 10.78 -22.32 -3.67
CA ASN A 106 11.82 -23.09 -2.99
C ASN A 106 11.97 -24.50 -3.61
N ARG A 107 10.86 -25.19 -3.92
CA ARG A 107 10.88 -26.48 -4.63
C ARG A 107 11.51 -26.36 -6.03
N ARG A 108 11.18 -25.31 -6.78
CA ARG A 108 11.77 -25.06 -8.10
C ARG A 108 13.26 -24.78 -8.01
N PHE A 109 13.69 -24.03 -7.00
CA PHE A 109 15.09 -23.73 -6.75
C PHE A 109 15.89 -24.99 -6.39
N GLN A 110 15.39 -25.79 -5.43
CA GLN A 110 16.01 -27.07 -5.09
C GLN A 110 16.06 -28.05 -6.27
N LYS A 111 15.00 -28.09 -7.10
CA LYS A 111 14.99 -28.89 -8.33
C LYS A 111 16.09 -28.40 -9.28
N LYS A 112 16.19 -27.10 -9.57
CA LYS A 112 17.25 -26.54 -10.42
C LYS A 112 18.66 -26.81 -9.87
N GLU A 113 18.89 -26.66 -8.58
CA GLU A 113 20.17 -27.02 -7.96
C GLU A 113 20.50 -28.51 -8.09
N ARG A 114 19.51 -29.39 -7.87
CA ARG A 114 19.68 -30.84 -8.04
C ARG A 114 19.99 -31.21 -9.50
N PHE A 115 19.28 -30.65 -10.47
CA PHE A 115 19.56 -30.87 -11.89
C PHE A 115 20.92 -30.28 -12.30
N GLY A 116 21.28 -29.10 -11.78
CA GLY A 116 22.60 -28.50 -11.97
C GLY A 116 23.70 -29.41 -11.43
N LYS A 117 23.64 -29.80 -10.15
CA LYS A 117 24.62 -30.72 -9.52
C LYS A 117 24.67 -32.09 -10.20
N ALA A 118 23.54 -32.66 -10.57
CA ALA A 118 23.48 -33.94 -11.29
C ALA A 118 24.19 -33.87 -12.66
N ASN A 119 24.10 -32.72 -13.35
CA ASN A 119 24.81 -32.50 -14.61
C ASN A 119 26.33 -32.40 -14.43
N TRP A 120 26.83 -31.93 -13.28
CA TRP A 120 28.27 -31.92 -12.98
C TRP A 120 28.81 -33.30 -12.58
N THR A 121 27.99 -34.14 -11.94
CA THR A 121 28.41 -35.49 -11.53
C THR A 121 28.50 -36.51 -12.68
N TYR A 122 27.82 -36.27 -13.80
CA TYR A 122 27.84 -37.21 -14.95
C TYR A 122 29.02 -37.02 -15.90
N VAL A 123 29.80 -35.94 -15.76
CA VAL A 123 30.97 -35.64 -16.62
C VAL A 123 32.32 -36.07 -16.00
N GLY A 124 32.31 -36.72 -14.84
CA GLY A 124 33.53 -36.95 -14.04
C GLY A 124 33.83 -38.40 -13.63
N THR A 125 33.15 -39.42 -14.17
CA THR A 125 33.43 -40.83 -13.84
C THR A 125 33.51 -41.72 -15.07
N GLY A 126 34.54 -41.51 -15.88
CA GLY A 126 35.02 -42.51 -16.84
C GLY A 126 36.40 -42.11 -17.37
N GLY A 127 37.50 -42.81 -17.13
CA GLY A 127 37.73 -43.96 -16.27
C GLY A 127 39.22 -44.02 -15.96
N TYR A 128 39.56 -44.38 -14.72
CA TYR A 128 40.84 -44.98 -14.42
C TYR A 128 40.71 -46.48 -14.74
N PHE A 129 41.37 -46.94 -15.80
CA PHE A 129 41.77 -48.33 -15.92
C PHE A 129 43.24 -48.35 -16.35
N SER A 130 43.95 -49.30 -15.74
CA SER A 130 45.39 -49.53 -15.66
C SER A 130 46.15 -49.51 -16.98
#